data_AF-A0A923QY82-F1
#
_entry.id   AF-A0A923QY82-F1
#
_cell.length_a   1.000
_cell.length_b   1.000
_cell.length_c   1.000
_cell.angle_alpha   90.00
_cell.angle_beta   90.00
_cell.angle_gamma   90.00
#
_symmetry.space_group_name_H-M   'P 1'
#
loop_
_entity.id
_entity.type
_entity.pdbx_description
1 polymer ?
#
loop_
_entity_poly.entity_id
_entity_poly.type
_entity_poly.pdbx_seq_one_letter_code
_entity_poly.pdbx_strand_id
1 'polypeptide(L)'
;MMFKSIRNQAGAGAGTGNSGFTLVEVMISILLLVLISIAIYQATTQTFRYRAKIINEGDFYGGIRLAMGLMDRDVGALFSPVNLNPNNFKEAKKKTADPNAPGGASPFGFQRPQNPGAAAGGDDDASDATALDELSRSDLGKVSDYWLAATDLTAIRPSRFQGTENRLQFISASHQRVYKDTPDSEFAKITYELQTTKSPDVEGTKTLVRTEDPNVFDDSAKKNESLKSYSLLPGVKSFVFRYYRKDKRAWERSWDSNRDDMKGLYPDLIELTVEVAGLNRSSFKGIYMMRPEGLFYGLDTTL
;
A
#
# COMPACT_ATOMS: atom_id res chain seq x y z
N MET A 1 86.48 29.06 -35.44
CA MET A 1 85.57 30.21 -35.21
C MET A 1 84.34 29.69 -34.49
N MET A 2 83.85 30.17 -33.36
CA MET A 2 84.23 31.26 -32.48
C MET A 2 83.47 31.02 -31.17
N PHE A 3 84.19 30.92 -30.05
CA PHE A 3 83.61 30.89 -28.70
C PHE A 3 82.79 32.16 -28.46
N LYS A 4 81.54 32.03 -28.01
CA LYS A 4 80.75 33.15 -27.50
C LYS A 4 80.42 32.92 -26.03
N SER A 5 81.36 33.39 -25.21
CA SER A 5 81.25 33.93 -23.85
C SER A 5 79.99 33.60 -23.05
N ILE A 6 80.17 32.76 -22.03
CA ILE A 6 79.32 32.70 -20.83
C ILE A 6 79.51 34.03 -20.08
N ARG A 7 78.51 34.91 -20.11
CA ARG A 7 78.47 36.11 -19.27
C ARG A 7 77.60 35.82 -18.06
N ASN A 8 78.29 35.56 -16.96
CA ASN A 8 77.78 35.49 -15.60
C ASN A 8 77.10 36.83 -15.26
N GLN A 9 75.75 36.87 -15.23
CA GLN A 9 75.04 37.98 -14.62
C GLN A 9 74.83 37.65 -13.15
N ALA A 10 75.77 38.14 -12.33
CA ALA A 10 75.53 38.43 -10.93
C ALA A 10 74.41 39.49 -10.88
N GLY A 11 73.17 39.02 -10.70
CA GLY A 11 72.03 39.85 -10.33
C GLY A 11 72.22 40.30 -8.89
N ALA A 12 72.77 41.51 -8.76
CA ALA A 12 72.88 42.27 -7.53
C ALA A 12 71.54 42.32 -6.79
N GLY A 13 71.60 42.24 -5.46
CA GLY A 13 70.44 42.33 -4.58
C GLY A 13 69.62 43.58 -4.85
N ALA A 14 68.38 43.37 -5.29
CA ALA A 14 67.33 44.36 -5.15
C ALA A 14 66.90 44.30 -3.68
N GLY A 15 67.20 45.37 -2.94
CA GLY A 15 66.85 45.50 -1.54
C GLY A 15 65.38 45.16 -1.32
N THR A 16 65.12 44.22 -0.41
CA THR A 16 63.82 44.02 0.19
C THR A 16 63.51 45.28 1.00
N GLY A 17 62.91 46.27 0.35
CA GLY A 17 62.33 47.40 1.04
C GLY A 17 61.27 46.87 1.98
N ASN A 18 61.54 46.90 3.28
CA ASN A 18 60.53 46.68 4.31
C ASN A 18 59.53 47.83 4.24
N SER A 19 58.56 47.73 3.33
CA SER A 19 57.39 48.58 3.31
C SER A 19 56.50 48.16 4.49
N GLY A 20 56.43 48.99 5.52
CA GLY A 20 55.45 48.85 6.59
C GLY A 20 54.02 49.02 6.04
N PHE A 21 53.06 48.29 6.60
CA PHE A 21 51.65 48.41 6.23
C PHE A 21 51.13 49.82 6.50
N THR A 22 50.41 50.38 5.53
CA THR A 22 49.71 51.64 5.76
C THR A 22 48.50 51.40 6.66
N LEU A 23 48.22 52.31 7.59
CA LEU A 23 47.06 52.22 8.49
C LEU A 23 45.74 52.11 7.70
N VAL A 24 45.67 52.79 6.55
CA VAL A 24 44.51 52.74 5.64
C VAL A 24 44.30 51.36 5.03
N GLU A 25 45.36 50.66 4.62
CA GLU A 25 45.27 49.32 4.04
C GLU A 25 44.78 48.28 5.05
N VAL A 26 45.23 48.38 6.31
CA VAL A 26 44.74 47.54 7.40
C VAL A 26 43.26 47.82 7.66
N MET A 27 42.84 49.09 7.65
CA MET A 27 41.42 49.45 7.83
C MET A 27 40.54 48.91 6.69
N ILE A 28 40.99 49.03 5.43
CA ILE A 28 40.27 48.49 4.27
C ILE A 28 40.19 46.96 4.34
N SER A 29 41.26 46.30 4.74
CA SER A 29 41.30 44.84 4.86
C SER A 29 40.31 44.33 5.92
N ILE A 30 40.26 44.99 7.08
CA ILE A 30 39.30 44.65 8.14
C ILE A 30 37.86 44.93 7.67
N LEU A 31 37.64 46.04 6.96
CA LEU A 31 36.33 46.36 6.39
C LEU A 31 35.85 45.29 5.41
N LEU A 32 36.70 44.87 4.47
CA LEU A 32 36.36 43.82 3.51
C LEU A 32 36.09 42.48 4.21
N LEU A 33 36.88 42.13 5.22
CA LEU A 33 36.70 40.90 5.99
C LEU A 33 35.35 40.89 6.71
N VAL A 34 34.94 42.02 7.30
CA VAL A 34 33.63 42.15 7.95
C VAL A 34 32.50 42.01 6.93
N LEU A 35 32.59 42.67 5.77
CA LEU A 35 31.57 42.58 4.72
C LEU A 35 31.41 41.15 4.19
N ILE A 36 32.52 40.46 3.94
CA ILE A 36 32.52 39.07 3.49
C ILE A 36 31.94 38.15 4.58
N SER A 37 32.33 38.35 5.84
CA SER A 37 31.81 37.55 6.96
C SER A 37 30.29 37.68 7.11
N ILE A 38 29.75 38.90 6.96
CA ILE A 38 28.30 39.15 6.98
C ILE A 38 27.62 38.48 5.79
N ALA A 39 28.18 38.59 4.58
CA ALA A 39 27.63 37.96 3.39
C ALA A 39 27.59 36.42 3.52
N ILE A 40 28.66 35.81 4.04
CA ILE A 40 28.74 34.36 4.30
C ILE A 40 27.68 33.95 5.33
N TYR A 41 27.53 34.71 6.42
CA TYR A 41 26.53 34.44 7.44
C TYR A 41 25.10 34.49 6.87
N GLN A 42 24.80 35.49 6.04
CA GLN A 42 23.51 35.60 5.36
C GLN A 42 23.26 34.44 4.40
N ALA A 43 24.23 34.09 3.55
CA ALA A 43 24.10 32.96 2.63
C ALA A 43 23.88 31.63 3.36
N THR A 44 24.59 31.43 4.48
CA THR A 44 24.48 30.21 5.31
C THR A 44 23.10 30.10 5.94
N THR A 45 22.58 31.19 6.54
CA THR A 45 21.25 31.19 7.17
C THR A 45 20.11 31.03 6.15
N GLN A 46 20.23 31.63 4.97
CA GLN A 46 19.28 31.41 3.86
C GLN A 46 19.28 29.95 3.42
N THR A 47 20.46 29.33 3.28
CA THR A 47 20.60 27.92 2.88
C THR A 47 19.87 26.98 3.84
N PHE A 48 19.98 27.19 5.15
CA PHE A 48 19.26 26.39 6.13
C PHE A 48 17.73 26.52 6.01
N ARG A 49 17.23 27.74 5.77
CA ARG A 49 15.79 27.98 5.56
C ARG A 49 15.27 27.30 4.29
N TYR A 50 16.02 27.38 3.20
CA TYR A 50 15.67 26.69 1.95
C TYR A 50 15.66 25.17 2.13
N ARG A 51 16.68 24.62 2.80
CA ARG A 51 16.74 23.19 3.09
C ARG A 51 15.54 22.74 3.92
N ALA A 52 15.19 23.47 4.98
CA ALA A 52 14.02 23.14 5.81
C ALA A 52 12.72 23.18 5.02
N LYS A 53 12.54 24.19 4.14
CA LYS A 53 11.36 24.29 3.27
C LYS A 53 11.26 23.09 2.32
N ILE A 54 12.35 22.73 1.65
CA ILE A 54 12.39 21.61 0.70
C ILE A 54 12.12 20.28 1.42
N ILE A 55 12.70 20.05 2.60
CA ILE A 55 12.45 18.85 3.39
C ILE A 55 10.98 18.74 3.74
N ASN A 56 10.39 19.81 4.28
CA ASN A 56 8.98 19.79 4.68
C ASN A 56 8.03 19.57 3.48
N GLU A 57 8.35 20.13 2.33
CA GLU A 57 7.57 19.89 1.10
C GLU A 57 7.76 18.46 0.59
N GLY A 58 8.98 17.91 0.67
CA GLY A 58 9.26 16.51 0.38
C GLY A 58 8.50 15.55 1.29
N ASP A 59 8.52 15.79 2.60
CA ASP A 59 7.81 14.99 3.60
C ASP A 59 6.28 15.05 3.38
N PHE A 60 5.75 16.22 3.01
CA PHE A 60 4.32 16.39 2.70
C PHE A 60 3.88 15.48 1.54
N TYR A 61 4.55 15.55 0.39
CA TYR A 61 4.20 14.69 -0.76
C TYR A 61 4.58 13.22 -0.53
N GLY A 62 5.67 12.97 0.20
CA GLY A 62 6.11 11.63 0.60
C GLY A 62 5.07 10.93 1.45
N GLY A 63 4.56 11.60 2.50
CA GLY A 63 3.52 11.07 3.38
C GLY A 63 2.24 10.72 2.63
N ILE A 64 1.80 11.59 1.70
CA ILE A 64 0.63 11.30 0.85
C ILE A 64 0.86 10.04 0.01
N ARG A 65 2.01 9.94 -0.68
CA ARG A 65 2.32 8.76 -1.53
C ARG A 65 2.39 7.47 -0.71
N LEU A 66 2.99 7.51 0.47
CA LEU A 66 3.09 6.35 1.36
C LEU A 66 1.72 5.93 1.88
N ALA A 67 0.89 6.87 2.33
CA ALA A 67 -0.45 6.57 2.83
C ALA A 67 -1.34 5.97 1.73
N MET A 68 -1.30 6.53 0.52
CA MET A 68 -2.08 6.04 -0.61
C MET A 68 -1.56 4.70 -1.13
N GLY A 69 -0.24 4.52 -1.23
CA GLY A 69 0.34 3.23 -1.63
C GLY A 69 0.08 2.12 -0.63
N LEU A 70 0.05 2.43 0.67
CA LEU A 70 -0.33 1.49 1.71
C LEU A 70 -1.81 1.08 1.59
N MET A 71 -2.70 2.05 1.38
CA MET A 71 -4.12 1.76 1.17
C MET A 71 -4.38 0.95 -0.09
N ASP A 72 -3.73 1.29 -1.20
CA ASP A 72 -3.83 0.55 -2.46
C ASP A 72 -3.34 -0.89 -2.30
N ARG A 73 -2.22 -1.11 -1.60
CA ARG A 73 -1.72 -2.45 -1.25
C ARG A 73 -2.71 -3.24 -0.40
N ASP A 74 -3.30 -2.61 0.61
CA ASP A 74 -4.27 -3.30 1.48
C ASP A 74 -5.54 -3.64 0.72
N VAL A 75 -6.11 -2.69 -0.04
CA VAL A 75 -7.29 -2.90 -0.87
C VAL A 75 -7.01 -3.96 -1.94
N GLY A 76 -5.84 -3.92 -2.57
CA GLY A 76 -5.40 -4.90 -3.56
C GLY A 76 -5.22 -6.31 -2.99
N ALA A 77 -5.00 -6.45 -1.68
CA ALA A 77 -4.92 -7.74 -0.99
C ALA A 77 -6.21 -8.12 -0.25
N LEU A 78 -7.34 -7.52 -0.62
CA LEU A 78 -8.64 -7.79 -0.01
C LEU A 78 -8.99 -9.27 -0.14
N PHE A 79 -9.26 -9.91 1.01
CA PHE A 79 -9.67 -11.30 1.04
C PHE A 79 -11.15 -11.40 0.67
N SER A 80 -11.48 -12.17 -0.37
CA SER A 80 -12.86 -12.48 -0.76
C SER A 80 -13.06 -14.00 -0.87
N PRO A 81 -13.88 -14.62 -0.02
CA PRO A 81 -14.12 -16.06 -0.02
C PRO A 81 -15.00 -16.50 -1.21
N VAL A 82 -15.71 -15.58 -1.86
CA VAL A 82 -16.59 -15.91 -3.00
C VAL A 82 -15.78 -16.41 -4.20
N ASN A 83 -14.52 -15.99 -4.33
CA ASN A 83 -13.62 -16.50 -5.36
C ASN A 83 -13.10 -17.92 -5.06
N LEU A 84 -13.30 -18.42 -3.85
CA LEU A 84 -12.80 -19.73 -3.39
C LEU A 84 -13.89 -20.81 -3.36
N ASN A 85 -15.15 -20.48 -3.69
CA ASN A 85 -16.22 -21.46 -3.69
C ASN A 85 -16.17 -22.36 -4.96
N PRO A 86 -15.94 -23.68 -4.84
CA PRO A 86 -15.89 -24.62 -5.98
C PRO A 86 -17.16 -24.61 -6.86
N ASN A 87 -18.31 -24.23 -6.30
CA ASN A 87 -19.56 -24.18 -7.05
C ASN A 87 -19.65 -22.99 -8.01
N ASN A 88 -18.96 -21.88 -7.74
CA ASN A 88 -18.88 -20.76 -8.68
C ASN A 88 -18.11 -21.15 -9.95
N PHE A 89 -17.11 -22.02 -9.85
CA PHE A 89 -16.41 -22.57 -11.02
C PHE A 89 -17.30 -23.50 -11.85
N LYS A 90 -18.22 -24.23 -11.22
CA LYS A 90 -19.21 -25.07 -11.93
C LYS A 90 -20.22 -24.20 -12.68
N GLU A 91 -20.68 -23.10 -12.10
CA GLU A 91 -21.57 -22.14 -12.77
C GLU A 91 -20.88 -21.37 -13.89
N ALA A 92 -19.61 -20.99 -13.72
CA ALA A 92 -18.79 -20.38 -14.76
C ALA A 92 -18.61 -21.33 -15.96
N LYS A 93 -18.34 -22.62 -15.73
CA LYS A 93 -18.30 -23.64 -16.79
C LYS A 93 -19.66 -23.86 -17.45
N LYS A 94 -20.77 -23.68 -16.72
CA LYS A 94 -22.12 -23.81 -17.25
C LYS A 94 -22.54 -22.61 -18.12
N LYS A 95 -22.03 -21.40 -17.84
CA LYS A 95 -22.27 -20.20 -18.63
C LYS A 95 -21.44 -20.11 -19.93
N THR A 96 -20.34 -20.84 -20.04
CA THR A 96 -19.54 -20.95 -21.28
C THR A 96 -19.96 -22.11 -22.18
N ALA A 97 -20.84 -22.99 -21.71
CA ALA A 97 -21.40 -24.07 -22.50
C ALA A 97 -22.72 -23.63 -23.17
N ASP A 98 -22.63 -22.80 -24.21
CA ASP A 98 -23.72 -22.69 -25.18
C ASP A 98 -23.76 -24.00 -26.00
N PRO A 99 -24.84 -24.80 -25.96
CA PRO A 99 -24.93 -26.05 -26.71
C PRO A 99 -24.96 -25.86 -28.24
N ASN A 100 -25.05 -24.62 -28.74
CA ASN A 100 -25.24 -24.33 -30.16
C ASN A 100 -24.19 -23.40 -30.78
N ALA A 101 -23.02 -23.24 -30.17
CA ALA A 101 -21.90 -22.59 -30.84
C ALA A 101 -21.41 -23.45 -32.03
N PRO A 102 -21.42 -22.96 -33.28
CA PRO A 102 -20.92 -23.71 -34.42
C PRO A 102 -19.43 -23.97 -34.23
N GLY A 103 -19.04 -25.25 -34.37
CA GLY A 103 -17.74 -25.79 -34.00
C GLY A 103 -16.54 -24.93 -34.44
N GLY A 104 -15.92 -24.28 -33.45
CA GLY A 104 -14.60 -23.70 -33.58
C GLY A 104 -13.57 -24.72 -33.11
N ALA A 105 -12.80 -25.25 -34.06
CA ALA A 105 -11.65 -26.10 -33.76
C ALA A 105 -10.66 -25.37 -32.83
N SER A 106 -10.28 -26.00 -31.72
CA SER A 106 -9.12 -25.57 -30.95
C SER A 106 -7.87 -25.62 -31.84
N PRO A 107 -7.05 -24.54 -31.93
CA PRO A 107 -5.92 -24.48 -32.87
C PRO A 107 -4.68 -25.26 -32.41
N PHE A 108 -4.77 -26.07 -31.36
CA PHE A 108 -3.66 -26.86 -30.85
C PHE A 108 -4.04 -28.34 -30.83
N GLY A 109 -3.39 -29.10 -31.72
CA GLY A 109 -3.54 -30.54 -31.86
C GLY A 109 -2.96 -31.29 -30.66
N PHE A 110 -3.76 -31.46 -29.61
CA PHE A 110 -3.58 -32.56 -28.68
C PHE A 110 -4.48 -33.71 -29.13
N GLN A 111 -3.87 -34.65 -29.84
CA GLN A 111 -4.47 -35.94 -30.15
C GLN A 111 -4.84 -36.62 -28.83
N ARG A 112 -6.14 -36.85 -28.58
CA ARG A 112 -6.58 -37.76 -27.51
C ARG A 112 -5.83 -39.09 -27.69
N PRO A 113 -5.13 -39.63 -26.68
CA PRO A 113 -4.65 -41.00 -26.78
C PRO A 113 -5.88 -41.90 -26.94
N GLN A 114 -5.94 -42.62 -28.06
CA GLN A 114 -6.92 -43.69 -28.24
C GLN A 114 -6.62 -44.76 -27.20
N ASN A 115 -7.56 -44.96 -26.29
CA ASN A 115 -7.48 -45.95 -25.23
C ASN A 115 -7.63 -47.36 -25.86
N PRO A 116 -6.60 -48.24 -25.83
CA PRO A 116 -6.75 -49.62 -26.25
C PRO A 116 -6.96 -50.47 -25.00
N GLY A 117 -8.15 -51.05 -24.86
CA GLY A 117 -8.41 -52.12 -23.90
C GLY A 117 -9.38 -51.74 -22.78
N ALA A 118 -10.60 -52.20 -22.91
CA ALA A 118 -11.49 -52.40 -21.78
C ALA A 118 -11.00 -53.61 -20.97
N ALA A 119 -10.61 -53.39 -19.71
CA ALA A 119 -10.62 -54.40 -18.65
C ALA A 119 -10.43 -53.76 -17.25
N ALA A 120 -11.48 -53.86 -16.44
CA ALA A 120 -11.55 -54.01 -14.98
C ALA A 120 -10.52 -53.33 -14.02
N GLY A 121 -11.05 -52.54 -13.08
CA GLY A 121 -10.61 -52.48 -11.68
C GLY A 121 -10.07 -51.14 -11.15
N GLY A 122 -10.64 -50.63 -10.06
CA GLY A 122 -10.00 -49.65 -9.15
C GLY A 122 -10.87 -48.44 -8.79
N ASP A 123 -11.54 -48.49 -7.64
CA ASP A 123 -12.50 -47.54 -7.10
C ASP A 123 -11.83 -46.48 -6.18
N ASP A 124 -10.82 -45.75 -6.66
CA ASP A 124 -9.92 -45.03 -5.73
C ASP A 124 -10.12 -43.50 -5.64
N ASP A 125 -10.91 -42.87 -6.52
CA ASP A 125 -11.12 -41.40 -6.49
C ASP A 125 -12.35 -40.95 -5.68
N ALA A 126 -13.27 -41.87 -5.37
CA ALA A 126 -14.52 -41.57 -4.67
C ALA A 126 -14.39 -41.62 -3.14
N SER A 127 -13.44 -42.39 -2.62
CA SER A 127 -13.17 -42.56 -1.19
C SER A 127 -12.52 -41.32 -0.58
N ASP A 128 -11.59 -40.68 -1.29
CA ASP A 128 -10.89 -39.47 -0.83
C ASP A 128 -11.81 -38.24 -0.76
N ALA A 129 -12.70 -38.08 -1.73
CA ALA A 129 -13.72 -37.03 -1.70
C ALA A 129 -14.71 -37.21 -0.54
N THR A 130 -15.02 -38.46 -0.20
CA THR A 130 -15.92 -38.81 0.92
C THR A 130 -15.23 -38.62 2.27
N ALA A 131 -13.94 -38.96 2.38
CA ALA A 131 -13.13 -38.75 3.58
C ALA A 131 -12.91 -37.25 3.89
N LEU A 132 -12.67 -36.42 2.88
CA LEU A 132 -12.58 -34.96 3.02
C LEU A 132 -13.93 -34.33 3.42
N ASP A 133 -15.05 -34.85 2.90
CA ASP A 133 -16.41 -34.42 3.27
C ASP A 133 -16.77 -34.83 4.71
N GLU A 134 -16.34 -36.02 5.16
CA GLU A 134 -16.49 -36.46 6.56
C GLU A 134 -15.63 -35.65 7.53
N LEU A 135 -14.36 -35.37 7.20
CA LEU A 135 -13.48 -34.52 8.01
C LEU A 135 -14.04 -33.10 8.13
N SER A 136 -14.50 -32.52 7.02
CA SER A 136 -15.13 -31.20 7.01
C SER A 136 -16.39 -31.13 7.87
N ARG A 137 -17.27 -32.15 7.77
CA ARG A 137 -18.46 -32.29 8.63
C ARG A 137 -18.11 -32.41 10.11
N SER A 138 -16.97 -33.03 10.44
CA SER A 138 -16.55 -33.22 11.82
C SER A 138 -16.01 -31.95 12.50
N ASP A 139 -15.59 -30.96 11.72
CA ASP A 139 -15.03 -29.68 12.19
C ASP A 139 -16.03 -28.51 12.14
N LEU A 140 -17.16 -28.69 11.45
CA LEU A 140 -18.33 -27.82 11.52
C LEU A 140 -18.79 -27.68 12.99
N GLY A 141 -18.80 -26.45 13.51
CA GLY A 141 -19.23 -26.18 14.90
C GLY A 141 -18.17 -26.32 16.00
N LYS A 142 -16.94 -26.80 15.71
CA LYS A 142 -15.87 -26.90 16.72
C LYS A 142 -14.99 -25.66 16.80
N VAL A 143 -14.96 -25.01 17.97
CA VAL A 143 -14.06 -23.90 18.27
C VAL A 143 -12.69 -24.48 18.61
N SER A 144 -11.65 -24.08 17.90
CA SER A 144 -10.25 -24.38 18.28
C SER A 144 -9.67 -23.23 19.09
N ASP A 145 -8.58 -23.48 19.82
CA ASP A 145 -7.91 -22.47 20.66
C ASP A 145 -7.49 -21.20 19.91
N TYR A 146 -7.38 -21.27 18.58
CA TYR A 146 -6.94 -20.17 17.71
C TYR A 146 -8.00 -19.73 16.70
N TRP A 147 -9.09 -20.50 16.53
CA TRP A 147 -10.10 -20.27 15.49
C TRP A 147 -11.52 -20.53 15.99
N LEU A 148 -12.45 -19.61 15.71
CA LEU A 148 -13.90 -19.87 15.82
C LEU A 148 -14.32 -21.07 14.95
N ALA A 149 -15.50 -21.63 15.21
CA ALA A 149 -16.02 -22.84 14.56
C ALA A 149 -16.37 -22.67 13.07
N ALA A 150 -16.01 -23.64 12.21
CA ALA A 150 -16.37 -23.67 10.78
C ALA A 150 -17.90 -23.46 10.61
N THR A 151 -18.29 -22.45 9.83
CA THR A 151 -19.70 -22.10 9.60
C THR A 151 -20.28 -22.74 8.33
N ASP A 152 -19.43 -23.31 7.47
CA ASP A 152 -19.79 -23.96 6.21
C ASP A 152 -18.88 -25.18 5.95
N LEU A 153 -19.34 -26.11 5.10
CA LEU A 153 -18.66 -27.34 4.63
C LEU A 153 -17.34 -27.06 3.88
N THR A 154 -17.11 -25.82 3.47
CA THR A 154 -15.83 -25.40 2.89
C THR A 154 -14.83 -24.97 3.95
N ALA A 155 -15.25 -24.82 5.22
CA ALA A 155 -14.53 -24.17 6.32
C ALA A 155 -14.04 -22.73 6.03
N ILE A 156 -14.45 -22.15 4.90
CA ILE A 156 -14.05 -20.80 4.49
C ILE A 156 -14.88 -19.77 5.27
N ARG A 157 -14.18 -18.87 5.98
CA ARG A 157 -14.81 -17.80 6.75
C ARG A 157 -15.33 -16.70 5.83
N PRO A 158 -16.51 -16.12 6.10
CA PRO A 158 -16.96 -14.94 5.38
C PRO A 158 -15.98 -13.80 5.65
N SER A 159 -15.46 -13.19 4.57
CA SER A 159 -14.77 -11.92 4.70
C SER A 159 -15.80 -10.82 4.88
N ARG A 160 -15.58 -9.89 5.81
CA ARG A 160 -16.49 -8.76 6.02
C ARG A 160 -15.88 -7.53 5.37
N PHE A 161 -16.65 -6.88 4.52
CA PHE A 161 -16.33 -5.57 3.99
C PHE A 161 -17.45 -4.60 4.32
N GLN A 162 -17.08 -3.54 5.03
CA GLN A 162 -17.96 -2.45 5.47
C GLN A 162 -17.31 -1.13 5.08
N GLY A 163 -17.95 -0.45 4.14
CA GLY A 163 -17.52 0.84 3.63
C GLY A 163 -18.60 1.88 3.83
N THR A 164 -18.23 3.01 4.42
CA THR A 164 -19.02 4.25 4.43
C THR A 164 -18.26 5.31 3.65
N GLU A 165 -18.81 6.52 3.54
CA GLU A 165 -18.12 7.63 2.87
C GLU A 165 -16.78 7.96 3.56
N ASN A 166 -16.66 7.83 4.89
CA ASN A 166 -15.49 8.33 5.64
C ASN A 166 -14.71 7.24 6.41
N ARG A 167 -15.19 6.00 6.37
CA ARG A 167 -14.61 4.86 7.09
C ARG A 167 -14.68 3.63 6.21
N LEU A 168 -13.56 2.92 6.11
CA LEU A 168 -13.43 1.70 5.33
C LEU A 168 -12.86 0.60 6.22
N GLN A 169 -13.56 -0.52 6.33
CA GLN A 169 -13.17 -1.68 7.11
C GLN A 169 -13.29 -2.96 6.28
N PHE A 170 -12.22 -3.75 6.25
CA PHE A 170 -12.19 -4.99 5.48
C PHE A 170 -11.10 -5.95 5.99
N ILE A 171 -11.14 -7.19 5.52
CA ILE A 171 -10.11 -8.19 5.79
C ILE A 171 -9.13 -8.21 4.63
N SER A 172 -7.85 -8.07 4.94
CA SER A 172 -6.76 -8.05 3.98
C SER A 172 -5.75 -9.15 4.28
N ALA A 173 -5.15 -9.70 3.23
CA ALA A 173 -3.99 -10.59 3.30
C ALA A 173 -2.65 -9.84 3.22
N SER A 174 -2.66 -8.51 3.31
CA SER A 174 -1.45 -7.67 3.31
C SER A 174 -0.69 -7.67 4.64
N HIS A 175 -1.17 -8.39 5.66
CA HIS A 175 -0.52 -8.48 6.95
C HIS A 175 0.85 -9.14 6.82
N GLN A 176 1.86 -8.52 7.45
CA GLN A 176 3.20 -9.09 7.52
C GLN A 176 3.61 -9.26 8.97
N ARG A 177 3.94 -10.49 9.35
CA ARG A 177 4.47 -10.80 10.68
C ARG A 177 5.89 -10.25 10.79
N VAL A 178 6.12 -9.40 11.80
CA VAL A 178 7.43 -8.77 12.04
C VAL A 178 8.34 -9.66 12.88
N TYR A 179 7.76 -10.36 13.87
CA TYR A 179 8.50 -11.22 14.79
C TYR A 179 8.20 -12.69 14.52
N LYS A 180 9.25 -13.50 14.62
CA LYS A 180 9.15 -14.96 14.52
C LYS A 180 8.24 -15.48 15.65
N ASP A 181 7.38 -16.43 15.33
CA ASP A 181 6.50 -17.16 16.27
C ASP A 181 5.45 -16.31 17.01
N THR A 182 5.16 -15.08 16.55
CA THR A 182 4.01 -14.32 17.06
C THR A 182 2.70 -14.97 16.59
N PRO A 183 1.69 -15.15 17.47
CA PRO A 183 0.40 -15.76 17.13
C PRO A 183 -0.50 -14.79 16.34
N ASP A 184 0.04 -14.15 15.31
CA ASP A 184 -0.69 -13.27 14.39
C ASP A 184 -1.27 -14.12 13.25
N SER A 185 -2.49 -13.81 12.80
CA SER A 185 -3.06 -14.44 11.60
C SER A 185 -2.32 -14.02 10.33
N GLU A 186 -2.47 -14.76 9.23
CA GLU A 186 -1.99 -14.31 7.91
C GLU A 186 -2.88 -13.20 7.33
N PHE A 187 -4.11 -13.10 7.83
CA PHE A 187 -5.03 -12.03 7.51
C PHE A 187 -5.03 -10.99 8.63
N ALA A 188 -5.37 -9.74 8.29
CA ALA A 188 -5.67 -8.73 9.29
C ALA A 188 -6.93 -7.95 8.90
N LYS A 189 -7.70 -7.55 9.92
CA LYS A 189 -8.82 -6.65 9.76
C LYS A 189 -8.26 -5.23 9.77
N ILE A 190 -8.31 -4.58 8.61
CA ILE A 190 -7.81 -3.23 8.39
C ILE A 190 -8.97 -2.26 8.48
N THR A 191 -8.80 -1.19 9.24
CA THR A 191 -9.76 -0.10 9.37
C THR A 191 -9.07 1.22 9.08
N TYR A 192 -9.61 1.98 8.14
CA TYR A 192 -9.21 3.35 7.85
C TYR A 192 -10.27 4.31 8.35
N GLU A 193 -9.84 5.29 9.14
CA GLU A 193 -10.72 6.31 9.71
C GLU A 193 -9.98 7.63 9.93
N LEU A 194 -10.75 8.72 9.94
CA LEU A 194 -10.24 10.04 10.31
C LEU A 194 -10.37 10.25 11.81
N GLN A 195 -9.26 10.50 12.48
CA GLN A 195 -9.22 10.85 13.90
C GLN A 195 -8.90 12.34 14.09
N THR A 196 -9.54 12.95 15.08
CA THR A 196 -9.26 14.33 15.48
C THR A 196 -7.97 14.38 16.31
N THR A 197 -6.98 15.15 15.86
CA THR A 197 -5.72 15.35 16.58
C THR A 197 -5.83 16.55 17.51
N LYS A 198 -5.28 16.45 18.73
CA LYS A 198 -5.34 17.51 19.76
C LYS A 198 -4.62 18.80 19.35
N SER A 199 -3.51 18.68 18.63
CA SER A 199 -2.71 19.79 18.13
C SER A 199 -2.37 19.53 16.66
N PRO A 200 -3.27 19.83 15.73
CA PRO A 200 -3.00 19.63 14.31
C PRO A 200 -2.06 20.73 13.79
N ASP A 201 -1.16 20.36 12.88
CA ASP A 201 -0.24 21.31 12.23
C ASP A 201 -0.99 22.40 11.44
N VAL A 202 -2.20 22.07 10.97
CA VAL A 202 -3.11 22.97 10.27
C VAL A 202 -4.48 22.90 10.93
N GLU A 203 -5.03 24.04 11.35
CA GLU A 203 -6.35 24.11 11.98
C GLU A 203 -7.45 23.52 11.10
N GLY A 204 -8.41 22.83 11.75
CA GLY A 204 -9.55 22.20 11.08
C GLY A 204 -9.22 20.92 10.31
N THR A 205 -7.99 20.42 10.38
CA THR A 205 -7.60 19.15 9.75
C THR A 205 -7.70 17.96 10.70
N LYS A 206 -7.83 16.77 10.12
CA LYS A 206 -7.83 15.48 10.82
C LYS A 206 -6.63 14.65 10.38
N THR A 207 -6.37 13.57 11.10
CA THR A 207 -5.33 12.61 10.76
C THR A 207 -5.97 11.32 10.28
N LEU A 208 -5.55 10.84 9.11
CA LEU A 208 -5.90 9.51 8.63
C LEU A 208 -5.14 8.48 9.46
N VAL A 209 -5.88 7.60 10.10
CA VAL A 209 -5.36 6.50 10.91
C VAL A 209 -5.73 5.18 10.24
N ARG A 210 -4.74 4.30 10.17
CA ARG A 210 -4.92 2.90 9.81
C ARG A 210 -4.78 2.06 11.05
N THR A 211 -5.84 1.35 11.39
CA THR A 211 -5.86 0.38 12.48
C THR A 211 -5.85 -1.02 11.88
N GLU A 212 -4.97 -1.85 12.42
CA GLU A 212 -4.74 -3.23 12.01
C GLU A 212 -4.95 -4.15 13.20
N ASP A 213 -5.85 -5.11 13.00
CA ASP A 213 -6.15 -6.16 13.97
C ASP A 213 -5.73 -7.52 13.39
N PRO A 214 -4.65 -8.13 13.90
CA PRO A 214 -4.20 -9.44 13.44
C PRO A 214 -5.12 -10.59 13.91
N ASN A 215 -6.02 -10.34 14.87
CA ASN A 215 -7.02 -11.31 15.30
C ASN A 215 -8.35 -11.06 14.60
N VAL A 216 -8.40 -11.44 13.33
CA VAL A 216 -9.49 -11.09 12.39
C VAL A 216 -10.87 -11.53 12.84
N PHE A 217 -10.95 -12.69 13.52
CA PHE A 217 -12.21 -13.37 13.82
C PHE A 217 -12.65 -13.21 15.27
N ASP A 218 -11.87 -12.55 16.12
CA ASP A 218 -12.28 -12.24 17.47
C ASP A 218 -13.15 -10.97 17.48
N ASP A 219 -14.46 -11.17 17.64
CA ASP A 219 -15.46 -10.11 17.83
C ASP A 219 -15.68 -9.79 19.33
N SER A 220 -14.90 -10.38 20.24
CA SER A 220 -15.04 -10.08 21.66
C SER A 220 -14.65 -8.62 21.92
N ALA A 221 -15.53 -7.87 22.59
CA ALA A 221 -15.30 -6.47 22.96
C ALA A 221 -14.18 -6.28 24.00
N LYS A 222 -13.38 -7.32 24.27
CA LYS A 222 -12.21 -7.24 25.13
C LYS A 222 -11.17 -6.37 24.42
N LYS A 223 -10.47 -5.56 25.21
CA LYS A 223 -9.41 -4.69 24.73
C LYS A 223 -8.37 -5.56 24.01
N ASN A 224 -8.38 -5.55 22.69
CA ASN A 224 -7.48 -6.35 21.89
C ASN A 224 -6.07 -5.75 22.02
N GLU A 225 -5.23 -6.40 22.83
CA GLU A 225 -3.86 -5.95 23.10
C GLU A 225 -2.99 -5.97 21.84
N SER A 226 -3.38 -6.74 20.82
CA SER A 226 -2.68 -6.87 19.54
C SER A 226 -3.11 -5.83 18.50
N LEU A 227 -4.05 -4.93 18.84
CA LEU A 227 -4.53 -3.88 17.94
C LEU A 227 -3.44 -2.82 17.70
N LYS A 228 -2.99 -2.67 16.45
CA LYS A 228 -1.96 -1.69 16.08
C LYS A 228 -2.60 -0.55 15.31
N SER A 229 -2.40 0.70 15.76
CA SER A 229 -2.92 1.89 15.06
C SER A 229 -1.77 2.78 14.62
N TYR A 230 -1.79 3.17 13.34
CA TYR A 230 -0.77 3.97 12.70
C TYR A 230 -1.36 5.26 12.16
N SER A 231 -0.85 6.40 12.61
CA SER A 231 -1.14 7.71 12.01
C SER A 231 -0.41 7.81 10.68
N LEU A 232 -1.16 7.74 9.58
CA LEU A 232 -0.58 7.68 8.24
C LEU A 232 -0.37 9.06 7.62
N LEU A 233 -1.38 9.92 7.74
CA LEU A 233 -1.39 11.19 7.04
C LEU A 233 -2.11 12.26 7.87
N PRO A 234 -1.38 13.20 8.50
CA PRO A 234 -1.98 14.38 9.10
C PRO A 234 -2.43 15.39 8.03
N GLY A 235 -3.21 16.39 8.42
CA GLY A 235 -3.57 17.48 7.51
C GLY A 235 -4.75 17.18 6.58
N VAL A 236 -5.50 16.11 6.81
CA VAL A 236 -6.62 15.72 5.93
C VAL A 236 -7.83 16.62 6.17
N LYS A 237 -8.30 17.29 5.12
CA LYS A 237 -9.50 18.13 5.10
C LYS A 237 -10.72 17.37 4.63
N SER A 238 -10.57 16.57 3.58
CA SER A 238 -11.63 15.76 2.99
C SER A 238 -11.12 14.36 2.68
N PHE A 239 -11.95 13.35 2.92
CA PHE A 239 -11.64 11.95 2.72
C PHE A 239 -12.93 11.20 2.47
N VAL A 240 -13.22 10.91 1.20
CA VAL A 240 -14.52 10.39 0.76
C VAL A 240 -14.33 9.18 -0.14
N PHE A 241 -14.95 8.07 0.23
CA PHE A 241 -15.02 6.84 -0.56
C PHE A 241 -16.29 6.75 -1.40
N ARG A 242 -16.15 6.13 -2.57
CA ARG A 242 -17.25 5.62 -3.40
C ARG A 242 -16.94 4.19 -3.84
N TYR A 243 -17.98 3.40 -4.01
CA TYR A 243 -17.90 1.97 -4.30
C TYR A 243 -18.59 1.67 -5.62
N TYR A 244 -17.88 1.11 -6.59
CA TYR A 244 -18.44 0.78 -7.89
C TYR A 244 -19.03 -0.63 -7.90
N ARG A 245 -20.24 -0.76 -8.46
CA ARG A 245 -20.94 -2.02 -8.69
C ARG A 245 -21.05 -2.28 -10.19
N LYS A 246 -20.41 -3.33 -10.69
CA LYS A 246 -20.41 -3.66 -12.13
C LYS A 246 -21.77 -4.13 -12.64
N ASP A 247 -22.55 -4.85 -11.83
CA ASP A 247 -23.88 -5.36 -12.17
C ASP A 247 -24.91 -4.24 -12.39
N LYS A 248 -24.90 -3.21 -11.53
CA LYS A 248 -25.76 -2.02 -11.64
C LYS A 248 -25.13 -0.89 -12.45
N ARG A 249 -23.84 -1.00 -12.78
CA ARG A 249 -23.02 0.02 -13.43
C ARG A 249 -23.12 1.39 -12.74
N ALA A 250 -23.17 1.37 -11.40
CA ALA A 250 -23.43 2.54 -10.58
C ALA A 250 -22.42 2.66 -9.44
N TRP A 251 -22.22 3.90 -8.99
CA TRP A 251 -21.44 4.22 -7.79
C TRP A 251 -22.36 4.32 -6.58
N GLU A 252 -22.00 3.63 -5.50
CA GLU A 252 -22.66 3.66 -4.21
C GLU A 252 -21.78 4.38 -3.18
N ARG A 253 -22.42 5.04 -2.20
CA ARG A 253 -21.75 5.81 -1.13
C ARG A 253 -21.43 4.96 0.11
N SER A 254 -22.09 3.82 0.22
CA SER A 254 -21.87 2.85 1.29
C SER A 254 -21.95 1.45 0.73
N TRP A 255 -21.28 0.53 1.41
CA TRP A 255 -21.25 -0.88 1.09
C TRP A 255 -21.25 -1.68 2.39
N ASP A 256 -22.10 -2.68 2.48
CA ASP A 256 -22.07 -3.64 3.59
C ASP A 256 -22.32 -5.04 3.06
N SER A 257 -21.29 -5.88 3.13
CA SER A 257 -21.33 -7.25 2.60
C SER A 257 -22.13 -8.21 3.47
N ASN A 258 -22.66 -7.75 4.61
CA ASN A 258 -23.59 -8.49 5.46
C ASN A 258 -25.06 -8.15 5.16
N ARG A 259 -25.34 -7.12 4.35
CA ARG A 259 -26.70 -6.72 3.99
C ARG A 259 -27.28 -7.72 2.97
N ASP A 260 -28.56 -8.04 3.08
CA ASP A 260 -29.19 -9.12 2.29
C ASP A 260 -29.04 -8.95 0.76
N ASP A 261 -29.06 -7.71 0.26
CA ASP A 261 -28.92 -7.38 -1.17
C ASP A 261 -27.46 -7.37 -1.67
N MET A 262 -26.49 -7.42 -0.76
CA MET A 262 -25.04 -7.34 -1.01
C MET A 262 -24.28 -8.50 -0.38
N LYS A 263 -24.98 -9.54 0.08
CA LYS A 263 -24.40 -10.62 0.85
C LYS A 263 -23.32 -11.35 0.05
N GLY A 264 -22.07 -11.30 0.55
CA GLY A 264 -20.91 -11.89 -0.10
C GLY A 264 -20.42 -11.17 -1.36
N LEU A 265 -21.01 -10.04 -1.74
CA LEU A 265 -20.51 -9.21 -2.82
C LEU A 265 -19.48 -8.21 -2.28
N TYR A 266 -18.49 -7.90 -3.12
CA TYR A 266 -17.47 -6.89 -2.86
C TYR A 266 -17.49 -5.85 -3.99
N PRO A 267 -17.08 -4.61 -3.70
CA PRO A 267 -17.00 -3.59 -4.74
C PRO A 267 -15.95 -3.97 -5.79
N ASP A 268 -16.24 -3.73 -7.07
CA ASP A 268 -15.30 -4.01 -8.15
C ASP A 268 -14.17 -2.95 -8.20
N LEU A 269 -14.51 -1.70 -7.85
CA LEU A 269 -13.58 -0.58 -7.74
C LEU A 269 -13.93 0.27 -6.53
N ILE A 270 -12.91 0.83 -5.88
CA ILE A 270 -13.06 1.79 -4.80
C ILE A 270 -12.42 3.08 -5.25
N GLU A 271 -13.19 4.16 -5.27
CA GLU A 271 -12.66 5.49 -5.51
C GLU A 271 -12.49 6.21 -4.17
N LEU A 272 -11.31 6.79 -3.94
CA LEU A 272 -11.03 7.68 -2.84
C LEU A 272 -10.77 9.08 -3.37
N THR A 273 -11.56 10.05 -2.91
CA THR A 273 -11.24 11.48 -3.08
C THR A 273 -10.65 12.00 -1.78
N VAL A 274 -9.45 12.56 -1.86
CA VAL A 274 -8.73 13.10 -0.71
C VAL A 274 -8.28 14.54 -0.94
N GLU A 275 -8.45 15.38 0.08
CA GLU A 275 -7.90 16.72 0.15
C GLU A 275 -7.06 16.88 1.40
N VAL A 276 -5.80 17.26 1.23
CA VAL A 276 -4.81 17.39 2.30
C VAL A 276 -4.24 18.80 2.28
N ALA A 277 -4.04 19.38 3.46
CA ALA A 277 -3.34 20.64 3.65
C ALA A 277 -2.12 20.43 4.54
N GLY A 278 -0.99 20.96 4.09
CA GLY A 278 0.27 20.95 4.82
C GLY A 278 0.73 22.34 5.22
N LEU A 279 1.89 22.39 5.86
CA LEU A 279 2.56 23.64 6.20
C LEU A 279 2.95 24.45 4.95
N ASN A 280 3.21 25.74 5.12
CA ASN A 280 3.65 26.66 4.06
C ASN A 280 2.67 26.82 2.87
N ARG A 281 1.37 26.72 3.11
CA ARG A 281 0.29 26.79 2.09
C ARG A 281 0.32 25.63 1.07
N SER A 282 0.99 24.54 1.40
CA SER A 282 0.94 23.32 0.59
C SER A 282 -0.46 22.71 0.67
N SER A 283 -1.04 22.35 -0.47
CA SER A 283 -2.30 21.62 -0.51
C SER A 283 -2.26 20.60 -1.63
N PHE A 284 -2.99 19.51 -1.44
CA PHE A 284 -3.10 18.45 -2.40
C PHE A 284 -4.55 18.00 -2.49
N LYS A 285 -5.04 17.83 -3.72
CA LYS A 285 -6.32 17.20 -4.01
C LYS A 285 -6.08 16.10 -5.03
N GLY A 286 -6.51 14.89 -4.69
CA GLY A 286 -6.31 13.72 -5.53
C GLY A 286 -7.53 12.82 -5.53
N ILE A 287 -7.68 12.08 -6.63
CA ILE A 287 -8.64 10.99 -6.76
C ILE A 287 -7.81 9.73 -7.01
N TYR A 288 -8.03 8.71 -6.21
CA TYR A 288 -7.37 7.41 -6.29
C TYR A 288 -8.40 6.35 -6.63
N MET A 289 -8.12 5.55 -7.65
CA MET A 289 -8.96 4.44 -8.07
C MET A 289 -8.23 3.16 -7.69
N MET A 290 -8.79 2.41 -6.74
CA MET A 290 -8.20 1.19 -6.21
C MET A 290 -9.02 -0.01 -6.67
N ARG A 291 -8.33 -1.08 -7.04
CA ARG A 291 -8.95 -2.34 -7.44
C ARG A 291 -8.71 -3.36 -6.34
N PRO A 292 -9.76 -3.96 -5.77
CA PRO A 292 -9.62 -5.16 -4.96
C PRO A 292 -9.18 -6.30 -5.87
N GLU A 293 -7.90 -6.65 -5.86
CA GLU A 293 -7.45 -7.87 -6.54
C GLU A 293 -7.77 -9.06 -5.64
N GLY A 294 -8.40 -10.08 -6.20
CA GLY A 294 -8.44 -11.37 -5.51
C GLY A 294 -7.03 -11.91 -5.46
N LEU A 295 -6.62 -12.51 -4.34
CA LEU A 295 -5.46 -13.40 -4.32
C LEU A 295 -5.77 -14.59 -5.25
N PHE A 296 -5.45 -14.45 -6.53
CA PHE A 296 -5.44 -15.53 -7.48
C PHE A 296 -4.09 -16.23 -7.35
N TYR A 297 -4.00 -17.18 -6.42
CA TYR A 297 -2.96 -18.21 -6.48
C TYR A 297 -3.20 -19.06 -7.74
N GLY A 298 -2.77 -18.57 -8.91
CA GLY A 298 -2.60 -19.36 -10.13
C GLY A 298 -3.79 -19.55 -11.07
N LEU A 299 -4.79 -18.66 -11.11
CA LEU A 299 -5.85 -18.72 -12.13
C LEU A 299 -5.83 -17.49 -13.05
N ASP A 300 -5.92 -17.76 -14.36
CA ASP A 300 -5.71 -16.85 -15.50
C ASP A 300 -6.56 -15.57 -15.43
N THR A 301 -5.91 -14.42 -15.63
CA THR A 301 -6.49 -13.07 -15.56
C THR A 301 -6.96 -12.54 -16.91
N THR A 302 -7.03 -13.36 -17.95
CA THR A 302 -7.59 -12.95 -19.24
C THR A 302 -9.13 -13.01 -19.27
N LEU A 303 -9.77 -11.84 -19.11
CA LEU A 303 -11.10 -11.53 -19.65
C LEU A 303 -11.14 -10.09 -20.17
#